data_AF-A0A0H3ZUB7-F1
#
_entry.id   AF-A0A0H3ZUB7-F1
#
_cell.length_a   1.000
_cell.length_b   1.000
_cell.length_c   1.000
_cell.angle_alpha   90.00
_cell.angle_beta   90.00
_cell.angle_gamma   90.00
#
_symmetry.space_group_name_H-M   'P 1'
#
loop_
_entity.id
_entity.type
_entity.pdbx_description
1 polymer ?
#
loop_
_entity_poly.entity_id
_entity_poly.type
_entity_poly.pdbx_seq_one_letter_code
_entity_poly.pdbx_strand_id
1 'polypeptide(L)'
;MNKVLILAFVLLTVNVMANQKQPFNESANWAKQTAKNMLEPNQIPLDVNDYCQDATCRAKVINPDETSLNDGNMETKAAQAFAASDLAQGIRKNTNKKRPDFRHDESLRYALLGQENAFEISHGQSNKYVNCERDTQCLFDDVEKTCHAPTHTPVPCYKTPRFTPEIIAPSYQCAAGQLTGHRCLRYRNECRYSSRDRWIVSHQCQSATRNYGLWNGNMVRAPFFKGRLRTTRSTPCERGGATASFTSYDICRQVAYYTPATPVCPAGYGLSGNQCVKNHVDWRVECTLIKACQPLSQRCIEGAASRMINGVATYLPCWKYEVRHECDLPDNCGQYAECKEDKRECSLKQNGVCIEEKVTHTCTKKTCRTMTLNCGEQSFCLDGECYDPLPTLNRHFDQSAAALAALGEAAKGLGDPPNIFSGEPMQCSKKAASIANCCRDSGWGTDAGLVTCNEEEKALIRAKDKGLTLYVGEYCAEKILGACLRKKRSYCAYDSRLGKIIQEQGAINQLGKTLGSAESPTCPALTPEELGQINFDRIDFSEFYPELHSRIHLPDPNVIKQRIQNSLSGEAN
;
A
#
# COMPACT_ATOMS: atom_id res chain seq x y z
N MET A 1 -27.52 -59.96 -43.69
CA MET A 1 -28.97 -59.66 -43.64
C MET A 1 -29.12 -58.15 -43.74
N ASN A 2 -29.34 -57.65 -44.96
CA ASN A 2 -30.58 -56.99 -45.41
C ASN A 2 -30.93 -55.73 -44.58
N LYS A 3 -30.67 -54.53 -45.12
CA LYS A 3 -31.66 -53.63 -45.80
C LYS A 3 -32.48 -52.85 -44.74
N VAL A 4 -32.70 -51.53 -44.76
CA VAL A 4 -32.77 -50.50 -45.81
C VAL A 4 -33.18 -49.17 -45.12
N LEU A 5 -32.90 -48.01 -45.76
CA LEU A 5 -33.38 -46.63 -45.46
C LEU A 5 -32.82 -45.99 -44.17
N ILE A 6 -32.10 -44.87 -44.18
CA ILE A 6 -32.50 -43.56 -44.72
C ILE A 6 -31.31 -42.90 -45.44
N LEU A 7 -31.50 -42.72 -46.74
CA LEU A 7 -30.84 -41.71 -47.57
C LEU A 7 -31.38 -40.33 -47.17
N ALA A 8 -30.48 -39.40 -46.83
CA ALA A 8 -30.49 -37.98 -47.22
C ALA A 8 -29.63 -37.18 -46.23
N PHE A 9 -28.94 -36.16 -46.74
CA PHE A 9 -28.26 -35.09 -45.98
C PHE A 9 -26.87 -35.33 -45.41
N VAL A 10 -25.87 -35.71 -46.23
CA VAL A 10 -24.51 -35.14 -46.10
C VAL A 10 -23.84 -35.17 -47.48
N LEU A 11 -23.93 -34.06 -48.23
CA LEU A 11 -23.03 -33.63 -49.32
C LEU A 11 -23.68 -32.43 -50.02
N LEU A 12 -23.40 -31.21 -49.54
CA LEU A 12 -23.57 -29.97 -50.30
C LEU A 12 -22.66 -28.91 -49.66
N THR A 13 -21.41 -28.92 -50.14
CA THR A 13 -20.52 -27.77 -50.09
C THR A 13 -21.03 -26.69 -51.06
N VAL A 14 -20.93 -25.42 -50.64
CA VAL A 14 -21.05 -24.17 -51.42
C VAL A 14 -22.27 -24.01 -52.34
N ASN A 15 -23.28 -23.30 -51.84
CA ASN A 15 -24.00 -22.24 -52.56
C ASN A 15 -24.98 -21.53 -51.60
N VAL A 16 -24.51 -20.47 -50.94
CA VAL A 16 -25.38 -19.46 -50.35
C VAL A 16 -24.94 -18.10 -50.92
N MET A 17 -25.34 -17.83 -52.16
CA MET A 17 -25.52 -16.45 -52.59
C MET A 17 -26.93 -16.06 -52.18
N ALA A 18 -27.05 -15.42 -51.01
CA ALA A 18 -28.29 -14.83 -50.58
C ALA A 18 -28.65 -13.68 -51.53
N ASN A 19 -29.87 -13.77 -52.06
CA ASN A 19 -30.52 -12.95 -53.04
C ASN A 19 -30.65 -11.47 -52.59
N GLN A 20 -29.69 -10.62 -52.95
CA GLN A 20 -29.68 -9.18 -52.61
C GLN A 20 -30.65 -8.33 -53.48
N LYS A 21 -31.59 -8.97 -54.20
CA LYS A 21 -32.52 -8.35 -55.17
C LYS A 21 -33.80 -7.78 -54.52
N GLN A 22 -34.17 -8.23 -53.32
CA GLN A 22 -35.36 -7.77 -52.61
C GLN A 22 -35.24 -6.39 -51.95
N PRO A 23 -34.16 -6.02 -51.23
CA PRO A 23 -34.13 -4.74 -50.51
C PRO A 23 -34.06 -3.53 -51.45
N PHE A 24 -33.44 -3.66 -52.64
CA PHE A 24 -33.36 -2.57 -53.62
C PHE A 24 -34.70 -2.29 -54.32
N ASN A 25 -35.44 -3.34 -54.72
CA ASN A 25 -36.76 -3.18 -55.33
C ASN A 25 -37.80 -2.65 -54.33
N GLU A 26 -37.72 -3.05 -53.06
CA GLU A 26 -38.57 -2.52 -51.99
C GLU A 26 -38.26 -1.05 -51.70
N SER A 27 -36.97 -0.68 -51.63
CA SER A 27 -36.53 0.71 -51.44
C SER A 27 -36.90 1.60 -52.65
N ALA A 28 -36.79 1.07 -53.87
CA ALA A 28 -37.17 1.78 -55.10
C ALA A 28 -38.70 1.93 -55.25
N ASN A 29 -39.49 0.93 -54.85
CA ASN A 29 -40.95 1.02 -54.83
C ASN A 29 -41.46 1.96 -53.72
N TRP A 30 -40.84 1.94 -52.55
CA TRP A 30 -41.11 2.91 -51.48
C TRP A 30 -40.77 4.33 -51.92
N ALA A 31 -39.62 4.55 -52.57
CA ALA A 31 -39.26 5.86 -53.13
C ALA A 31 -40.22 6.31 -54.23
N LYS A 32 -40.68 5.38 -55.11
CA LYS A 32 -41.70 5.66 -56.15
C LYS A 32 -43.06 6.03 -55.56
N GLN A 33 -43.53 5.32 -54.54
CA GLN A 33 -44.82 5.61 -53.89
C GLN A 33 -44.76 6.93 -53.10
N THR A 34 -43.66 7.18 -52.42
CA THR A 34 -43.44 8.42 -51.65
C THR A 34 -43.39 9.63 -52.58
N ALA A 35 -42.71 9.55 -53.73
CA ALA A 35 -42.67 10.63 -54.71
C ALA A 35 -44.03 10.90 -55.39
N LYS A 36 -44.85 9.87 -55.62
CA LYS A 36 -46.20 10.02 -56.22
C LYS A 36 -47.22 10.63 -55.26
N ASN A 37 -47.11 10.33 -53.96
CA ASN A 37 -48.05 10.80 -52.93
C ASN A 37 -47.67 12.17 -52.33
N MET A 38 -46.47 12.69 -52.61
CA MET A 38 -46.01 14.02 -52.17
C MET A 38 -46.54 15.19 -53.03
N LEU A 39 -47.31 14.91 -54.09
CA LEU A 39 -47.79 15.91 -55.05
C LEU A 39 -49.24 16.41 -54.81
N GLU A 40 -49.95 15.92 -53.79
CA GLU A 40 -51.30 16.44 -53.41
C GLU A 40 -51.46 16.56 -51.87
N PRO A 41 -51.57 17.76 -51.27
CA PRO A 41 -51.42 17.95 -49.82
C PRO A 41 -52.56 17.47 -48.91
N ASN A 42 -53.69 16.98 -49.44
CA ASN A 42 -54.93 16.79 -48.67
C ASN A 42 -55.51 15.36 -48.63
N GLN A 43 -54.75 14.33 -49.04
CA GLN A 43 -55.19 12.93 -48.91
C GLN A 43 -54.07 12.02 -48.40
N ILE A 44 -53.62 12.24 -47.17
CA ILE A 44 -52.88 11.24 -46.40
C ILE A 44 -53.91 10.47 -45.55
N PRO A 45 -54.34 9.25 -45.91
CA PRO A 45 -55.17 8.42 -45.04
C PRO A 45 -54.23 7.59 -44.16
N LEU A 46 -53.61 8.21 -43.15
CA LEU A 46 -52.97 7.44 -42.09
C LEU A 46 -54.01 7.21 -41.00
N ASP A 47 -54.76 6.12 -41.10
CA ASP A 47 -55.51 5.60 -39.95
C ASP A 47 -54.55 4.78 -39.11
N VAL A 48 -54.29 5.25 -37.90
CA VAL A 48 -53.43 4.60 -36.92
C VAL A 48 -53.92 3.18 -36.57
N ASN A 49 -55.21 2.86 -36.79
CA ASN A 49 -55.76 1.52 -36.61
C ASN A 49 -55.30 0.50 -37.67
N ASP A 50 -54.81 0.94 -38.83
CA ASP A 50 -54.31 0.06 -39.89
C ASP A 50 -52.98 -0.61 -39.51
N TYR A 51 -52.32 -0.10 -38.47
CA TYR A 51 -51.08 -0.64 -37.92
C TYR A 51 -51.32 -1.61 -36.76
N CYS A 52 -52.57 -1.91 -36.41
CA CYS A 52 -52.92 -2.82 -35.33
C CYS A 52 -53.35 -4.20 -35.80
N GLN A 53 -52.63 -5.24 -35.34
CA GLN A 53 -52.83 -6.63 -35.74
C GLN A 53 -54.15 -7.24 -35.22
N ASP A 54 -54.68 -6.76 -34.09
CA ASP A 54 -55.91 -7.28 -33.48
C ASP A 54 -56.75 -6.21 -32.76
N ALA A 55 -57.93 -6.62 -32.25
CA ALA A 55 -58.85 -5.75 -31.53
C ALA A 55 -58.27 -5.22 -30.19
N THR A 56 -57.34 -5.95 -29.57
CA THR A 56 -56.67 -5.55 -28.33
C THR A 56 -55.69 -4.42 -28.59
N CYS A 57 -54.91 -4.49 -29.68
CA CYS A 57 -54.05 -3.41 -30.14
C CYS A 57 -54.88 -2.16 -30.47
N ARG A 58 -55.98 -2.30 -31.23
CA ARG A 58 -56.86 -1.16 -31.55
C ARG A 58 -57.42 -0.50 -30.29
N ALA A 59 -57.83 -1.28 -29.30
CA ALA A 59 -58.30 -0.77 -28.02
C ALA A 59 -57.19 -0.03 -27.24
N LYS A 60 -55.95 -0.52 -27.26
CA LYS A 60 -54.79 0.13 -26.62
C LYS A 60 -54.31 1.39 -27.36
N VAL A 61 -54.54 1.48 -28.65
CA VAL A 61 -54.18 2.66 -29.44
C VAL A 61 -55.22 3.77 -29.26
N ILE A 62 -56.50 3.41 -29.15
CA ILE A 62 -57.59 4.35 -28.85
C ILE A 62 -57.57 4.77 -27.37
N ASN A 63 -57.16 3.86 -26.47
CA ASN A 63 -57.09 4.11 -25.03
C ASN A 63 -55.87 3.42 -24.42
N PRO A 64 -54.66 4.01 -24.56
CA PRO A 64 -53.42 3.45 -24.01
C PRO A 64 -53.52 3.19 -22.51
N ASP A 65 -52.78 2.22 -21.99
CA ASP A 65 -52.72 1.92 -20.55
C ASP A 65 -52.31 3.18 -19.74
N GLU A 66 -51.60 4.09 -20.40
CA GLU A 66 -51.13 5.39 -19.95
C GLU A 66 -52.22 6.47 -19.85
N THR A 67 -53.37 6.34 -20.51
CA THR A 67 -54.49 7.29 -20.40
C THR A 67 -55.13 7.30 -19.01
N SER A 68 -54.96 6.19 -18.28
CA SER A 68 -55.38 6.08 -16.88
C SER A 68 -54.40 6.74 -15.91
N LEU A 69 -53.21 7.16 -16.36
CA LEU A 69 -52.17 7.71 -15.51
C LEU A 69 -52.46 9.18 -15.16
N ASN A 70 -52.44 9.48 -13.87
CA ASN A 70 -52.45 10.84 -13.32
C ASN A 70 -51.40 10.94 -12.21
N ASP A 71 -51.08 12.15 -11.78
CA ASP A 71 -50.06 12.39 -10.74
C ASP A 71 -50.32 11.57 -9.46
N GLY A 72 -51.58 11.27 -9.13
CA GLY A 72 -51.97 10.50 -7.96
C GLY A 72 -51.76 8.98 -8.07
N ASN A 73 -51.69 8.41 -9.27
CA ASN A 73 -51.54 6.96 -9.47
C ASN A 73 -50.24 6.54 -10.16
N MET A 74 -49.50 7.50 -10.74
CA MET A 74 -48.18 7.28 -11.32
C MET A 74 -47.19 6.80 -10.26
N GLU A 75 -47.15 7.45 -9.08
CA GLU A 75 -46.28 7.02 -7.98
C GLU A 75 -46.63 5.61 -7.48
N THR A 76 -47.92 5.27 -7.44
CA THR A 76 -48.38 3.94 -7.00
C THR A 76 -48.00 2.87 -8.00
N LYS A 77 -48.17 3.11 -9.31
CA LYS A 77 -47.77 2.16 -10.35
C LYS A 77 -46.26 2.04 -10.49
N ALA A 78 -45.52 3.14 -10.35
CA ALA A 78 -44.06 3.13 -10.28
C ALA A 78 -43.58 2.32 -9.07
N ALA A 79 -44.20 2.50 -7.90
CA ALA A 79 -43.91 1.73 -6.70
C ALA A 79 -44.25 0.24 -6.86
N GLN A 80 -45.35 -0.10 -7.55
CA GLN A 80 -45.73 -1.48 -7.86
C GLN A 80 -44.77 -2.13 -8.86
N ALA A 81 -44.39 -1.44 -9.93
CA ALA A 81 -43.40 -1.91 -10.89
C ALA A 81 -42.02 -2.10 -10.25
N PHE A 82 -41.61 -1.15 -9.39
CA PHE A 82 -40.39 -1.26 -8.59
C PHE A 82 -40.48 -2.42 -7.58
N ALA A 83 -41.64 -2.66 -6.98
CA ALA A 83 -41.84 -3.80 -6.07
C ALA A 83 -41.87 -5.15 -6.80
N ALA A 84 -42.31 -5.19 -8.06
CA ALA A 84 -42.38 -6.40 -8.88
C ALA A 84 -41.05 -6.74 -9.59
N SER A 85 -40.11 -5.80 -9.69
CA SER A 85 -38.80 -6.03 -10.31
C SER A 85 -37.85 -6.76 -9.36
N ASP A 86 -37.36 -7.93 -9.78
CA ASP A 86 -36.35 -8.70 -9.03
C ASP A 86 -35.05 -7.91 -8.83
N LEU A 87 -34.66 -7.11 -9.82
CA LEU A 87 -33.50 -6.21 -9.73
C LEU A 87 -33.72 -5.14 -8.67
N ALA A 88 -34.86 -4.47 -8.68
CA ALA A 88 -35.20 -3.44 -7.70
C ALA A 88 -35.36 -4.01 -6.28
N GLN A 89 -35.91 -5.22 -6.13
CA GLN A 89 -35.91 -5.94 -4.87
C GLN A 89 -34.50 -6.31 -4.41
N GLY A 90 -33.63 -6.72 -5.33
CA GLY A 90 -32.22 -7.02 -5.06
C GLY A 90 -31.45 -5.79 -4.58
N ILE A 91 -31.63 -4.65 -5.25
CA ILE A 91 -31.11 -3.36 -4.83
C ILE A 91 -31.66 -3.04 -3.45
N ARG A 92 -32.98 -2.98 -3.23
CA ARG A 92 -33.60 -2.63 -1.93
C ARG A 92 -33.15 -3.55 -0.79
N LYS A 93 -33.02 -4.86 -1.04
CA LYS A 93 -32.54 -5.84 -0.05
C LYS A 93 -31.08 -5.64 0.33
N ASN A 94 -30.27 -5.01 -0.51
CA ASN A 94 -28.83 -4.86 -0.31
C ASN A 94 -28.38 -3.40 -0.19
N THR A 95 -29.27 -2.44 -0.44
CA THR A 95 -29.03 -1.01 -0.19
C THR A 95 -28.83 -0.84 1.31
N ASN A 96 -27.76 -0.17 1.72
CA ASN A 96 -27.38 0.04 3.13
C ASN A 96 -26.99 -1.20 3.94
N LYS A 97 -26.88 -2.39 3.32
CA LYS A 97 -26.12 -3.47 3.97
C LYS A 97 -24.65 -3.06 3.99
N LYS A 98 -23.99 -3.26 5.14
CA LYS A 98 -22.53 -3.17 5.18
C LYS A 98 -21.97 -4.06 4.08
N ARG A 99 -21.13 -3.50 3.22
CA ARG A 99 -20.34 -4.27 2.27
C ARG A 99 -19.68 -5.41 3.06
N PRO A 100 -19.83 -6.69 2.64
CA PRO A 100 -19.23 -7.78 3.40
C PRO A 100 -17.74 -7.51 3.62
N ASP A 101 -17.22 -7.80 4.81
CA ASP A 101 -15.82 -7.55 5.11
C ASP A 101 -14.98 -8.65 4.45
N PHE A 102 -14.34 -8.29 3.34
CA PHE A 102 -13.55 -9.22 2.54
C PHE A 102 -12.07 -9.22 2.90
N ARG A 103 -11.66 -8.52 3.98
CA ARG A 103 -10.25 -8.41 4.38
C ARG A 103 -9.58 -9.75 4.66
N HIS A 104 -10.36 -10.81 4.87
CA HIS A 104 -9.85 -12.16 5.11
C HIS A 104 -10.14 -13.14 3.97
N ASP A 105 -10.84 -12.72 2.91
CA ASP A 105 -11.05 -13.56 1.73
C ASP A 105 -9.86 -13.40 0.77
N GLU A 106 -8.97 -14.40 0.77
CA GLU A 106 -7.75 -14.37 -0.03
C GLU A 106 -8.02 -14.16 -1.53
N SER A 107 -9.06 -14.80 -2.09
CA SER A 107 -9.38 -14.67 -3.52
C SER A 107 -9.84 -13.26 -3.86
N LEU A 108 -10.66 -12.65 -2.99
CA LEU A 108 -11.11 -11.29 -3.23
C LEU A 108 -10.01 -10.25 -3.06
N ARG A 109 -9.05 -10.47 -2.15
CA ARG A 109 -7.87 -9.60 -2.00
C ARG A 109 -7.00 -9.59 -3.26
N TYR A 110 -6.77 -10.75 -3.87
CA TYR A 110 -6.07 -10.83 -5.17
C TYR A 110 -6.89 -10.18 -6.29
N ALA A 111 -8.22 -10.39 -6.34
CA ALA A 111 -9.06 -9.70 -7.32
C ALA A 111 -8.97 -8.16 -7.19
N LEU A 112 -8.98 -7.64 -5.96
CA LEU A 112 -8.81 -6.21 -5.69
C LEU A 112 -7.41 -5.72 -6.09
N LEU A 113 -6.35 -6.49 -5.85
CA LEU A 113 -5.01 -6.16 -6.34
C LEU A 113 -4.98 -5.99 -7.86
N GLY A 114 -5.63 -6.90 -8.59
CA GLY A 114 -5.77 -6.77 -10.05
C GLY A 114 -6.52 -5.50 -10.46
N GLN A 115 -7.57 -5.14 -9.73
CA GLN A 115 -8.33 -3.91 -9.96
C GLN A 115 -7.51 -2.64 -9.66
N GLU A 116 -6.82 -2.59 -8.52
CA GLU A 116 -6.06 -1.42 -8.07
C GLU A 116 -4.79 -1.17 -8.90
N ASN A 117 -4.24 -2.23 -9.50
CA ASN A 117 -3.04 -2.18 -10.35
C ASN A 117 -3.40 -2.39 -11.84
N ALA A 118 -4.65 -2.10 -12.21
CA ALA A 118 -5.13 -2.28 -13.58
C ALA A 118 -4.33 -1.44 -14.58
N PHE A 119 -3.88 -0.25 -14.19
CA PHE A 119 -3.02 0.59 -15.02
C PHE A 119 -1.70 -0.10 -15.33
N GLU A 120 -0.99 -0.60 -14.31
CA GLU A 120 0.28 -1.27 -14.51
C GLU A 120 0.11 -2.52 -15.38
N ILE A 121 -0.92 -3.32 -15.12
CA ILE A 121 -1.27 -4.49 -15.94
C ILE A 121 -1.48 -4.07 -17.40
N SER A 122 -2.38 -3.11 -17.66
CA SER A 122 -2.72 -2.71 -19.03
C SER A 122 -1.57 -2.06 -19.79
N HIS A 123 -0.60 -1.47 -19.09
CA HIS A 123 0.60 -0.86 -19.68
C HIS A 123 1.83 -1.78 -19.66
N GLY A 124 1.67 -3.03 -19.25
CA GLY A 124 2.76 -4.01 -19.18
C GLY A 124 3.84 -3.66 -18.15
N GLN A 125 3.50 -2.85 -17.16
CA GLN A 125 4.40 -2.42 -16.11
C GLN A 125 4.30 -3.37 -14.91
N SER A 126 5.44 -3.65 -14.28
CA SER A 126 5.49 -4.42 -13.04
C SER A 126 5.75 -3.50 -11.86
N ASN A 127 5.14 -3.79 -10.72
CA ASN A 127 5.40 -3.13 -9.46
C ASN A 127 5.57 -4.17 -8.33
N LYS A 128 5.50 -3.73 -7.07
CA LYS A 128 5.69 -4.64 -5.93
C LYS A 128 4.56 -5.66 -5.77
N TYR A 129 3.35 -5.33 -6.24
CA TYR A 129 2.14 -6.15 -6.10
C TYR A 129 1.84 -6.99 -7.35
N VAL A 130 2.22 -6.52 -8.53
CA VAL A 130 1.96 -7.20 -9.81
C VAL A 130 3.25 -7.33 -10.60
N ASN A 131 3.51 -8.53 -11.11
CA ASN A 131 4.62 -8.81 -12.01
C ASN A 131 4.10 -9.40 -13.33
N CYS A 132 4.20 -8.62 -14.40
CA CYS A 132 3.76 -8.94 -15.75
C CYS A 132 4.67 -9.92 -16.51
N GLU A 133 5.90 -10.14 -16.07
CA GLU A 133 6.81 -11.11 -16.69
C GLU A 133 6.56 -12.54 -16.17
N ARG A 134 6.10 -12.64 -14.93
CA ARG A 134 5.91 -13.91 -14.22
C ARG A 134 4.45 -14.26 -14.00
N ASP A 135 3.53 -13.42 -14.47
CA ASP A 135 2.08 -13.63 -14.29
C ASP A 135 1.72 -13.83 -12.81
N THR A 136 2.26 -12.97 -11.94
CA THR A 136 2.07 -13.11 -10.49
C THR A 136 1.55 -11.85 -9.84
N GLN A 137 0.67 -12.05 -8.87
CA GLN A 137 0.25 -11.02 -7.92
C GLN A 137 0.74 -11.39 -6.51
N CYS A 138 1.12 -10.40 -5.73
CA CYS A 138 1.71 -10.58 -4.40
C CYS A 138 1.00 -9.71 -3.36
N LEU A 139 0.53 -10.36 -2.29
CA LEU A 139 0.04 -9.72 -1.08
C LEU A 139 1.19 -9.53 -0.09
N PHE A 140 1.09 -8.46 0.69
CA PHE A 140 2.02 -8.12 1.75
C PHE A 140 1.21 -7.99 3.04
N ASP A 141 1.40 -8.92 3.95
CA ASP A 141 0.72 -8.95 5.24
C ASP A 141 1.74 -8.71 6.35
N ASP A 142 1.45 -7.74 7.19
CA ASP A 142 2.23 -7.49 8.39
C ASP A 142 1.83 -8.51 9.46
N VAL A 143 2.80 -9.31 9.88
CA VAL A 143 2.63 -10.35 10.90
C VAL A 143 3.45 -9.97 12.12
N GLU A 144 2.78 -9.92 13.27
CA GLU A 144 3.45 -9.71 14.55
C GLU A 144 4.26 -10.96 14.94
N LYS A 145 5.51 -10.73 15.35
CA LYS A 145 6.41 -11.73 15.92
C LYS A 145 6.96 -11.21 17.23
N THR A 146 7.21 -12.13 18.16
CA THR A 146 7.71 -11.76 19.50
C THR A 146 8.96 -12.55 19.83
N CYS A 147 9.93 -11.87 20.41
CA CYS A 147 11.18 -12.44 20.89
C CYS A 147 11.51 -11.87 22.28
N HIS A 148 12.55 -12.41 22.91
CA HIS A 148 13.06 -11.99 24.20
C HIS A 148 14.52 -11.57 24.07
N ALA A 149 14.86 -10.45 24.72
CA ALA A 149 16.21 -9.92 24.76
C ALA A 149 16.60 -9.53 26.20
N PRO A 150 17.84 -9.80 26.63
CA PRO A 150 18.36 -9.29 27.90
C PRO A 150 18.49 -7.76 27.88
N THR A 151 18.27 -7.12 29.02
CA THR A 151 18.46 -5.67 29.17
C THR A 151 19.90 -5.28 29.55
N HIS A 152 20.70 -6.25 30.00
CA HIS A 152 22.02 -6.04 30.62
C HIS A 152 22.03 -5.02 31.77
N THR A 153 20.86 -4.72 32.35
CA THR A 153 20.74 -3.71 33.41
C THR A 153 21.11 -4.35 34.76
N PRO A 154 22.14 -3.87 35.47
CA PRO A 154 22.58 -4.51 36.71
C PRO A 154 21.52 -4.42 37.81
N VAL A 155 21.21 -5.56 38.42
CA VAL A 155 20.26 -5.68 39.53
C VAL A 155 20.97 -5.39 40.86
N PRO A 156 20.55 -4.38 41.64
CA PRO A 156 21.17 -4.08 42.92
C PRO A 156 20.68 -5.07 43.99
N CYS A 157 21.59 -5.53 44.82
CA CYS A 157 21.30 -6.29 46.03
C CYS A 157 22.08 -5.68 47.20
N TYR A 158 21.62 -5.92 48.43
CA TYR A 158 22.29 -5.36 49.61
C TYR A 158 22.98 -6.45 50.42
N LYS A 159 24.23 -6.19 50.77
CA LYS A 159 25.04 -7.07 51.61
C LYS A 159 25.27 -6.40 52.96
N THR A 160 24.71 -7.01 54.01
CA THR A 160 24.73 -6.50 55.39
C THR A 160 25.50 -7.46 56.30
N PRO A 161 26.19 -6.94 57.33
CA PRO A 161 26.91 -7.78 58.28
C PRO A 161 25.93 -8.37 59.29
N ARG A 162 26.21 -9.61 59.68
CA ARG A 162 25.62 -10.32 60.81
C ARG A 162 26.70 -10.59 61.83
N PHE A 163 26.34 -10.43 63.10
CA PHE A 163 27.29 -10.52 64.20
C PHE A 163 26.96 -11.69 65.09
N THR A 164 27.91 -12.60 65.25
CA THR A 164 27.83 -13.72 66.18
C THR A 164 28.80 -13.45 67.33
N PRO A 165 28.33 -13.32 68.58
CA PRO A 165 29.22 -13.03 69.71
C PRO A 165 29.96 -14.29 70.18
N GLU A 166 31.27 -14.18 70.35
CA GLU A 166 32.08 -15.09 71.16
C GLU A 166 32.23 -14.48 72.56
N ILE A 167 31.84 -15.24 73.59
CA ILE A 167 31.75 -14.76 74.97
C ILE A 167 32.65 -15.60 75.86
N ILE A 168 33.57 -14.95 76.58
CA ILE A 168 34.45 -15.59 77.57
C ILE A 168 34.45 -14.81 78.89
N ALA A 169 34.90 -15.45 79.96
CA ALA A 169 35.05 -14.81 81.27
C ALA A 169 36.26 -13.85 81.27
N PRO A 170 36.16 -12.68 81.91
CA PRO A 170 37.29 -11.77 82.07
C PRO A 170 38.33 -12.33 83.05
N SER A 171 39.58 -11.97 82.82
CA SER A 171 40.60 -12.04 83.87
C SER A 171 40.44 -10.84 84.81
N TYR A 172 40.96 -10.92 86.03
CA TYR A 172 40.87 -9.80 86.98
C TYR A 172 42.26 -9.34 87.37
N GLN A 173 42.44 -8.02 87.49
CA GLN A 173 43.69 -7.41 87.87
C GLN A 173 43.49 -6.40 89.00
N CYS A 174 44.51 -6.29 89.84
CA CYS A 174 44.54 -5.37 90.96
C CYS A 174 45.54 -4.25 90.69
N ALA A 175 45.10 -3.00 90.74
CA ALA A 175 46.01 -1.85 90.67
C ALA A 175 46.98 -1.82 91.87
N ALA A 176 46.55 -2.32 93.03
CA ALA A 176 47.41 -2.58 94.19
C ALA A 176 46.80 -3.66 95.10
N GLY A 177 47.65 -4.44 95.77
CA GLY A 177 47.24 -5.56 96.62
C GLY A 177 47.25 -6.91 95.90
N GLN A 178 46.87 -7.96 96.61
CA GLN A 178 46.85 -9.32 96.08
C GLN A 178 45.46 -9.67 95.56
N LEU A 179 45.38 -10.28 94.37
CA LEU A 179 44.12 -10.76 93.82
C LEU A 179 43.61 -11.96 94.63
N THR A 180 42.33 -11.93 95.01
CA THR A 180 41.63 -13.03 95.70
C THR A 180 40.21 -13.13 95.16
N GLY A 181 39.98 -14.08 94.25
CA GLY A 181 38.73 -14.14 93.47
C GLY A 181 38.56 -12.87 92.62
N HIS A 182 37.42 -12.19 92.76
CA HIS A 182 37.10 -10.92 92.06
C HIS A 182 37.41 -9.67 92.88
N ARG A 183 38.22 -9.79 93.94
CA ARG A 183 38.54 -8.69 94.86
C ARG A 183 40.04 -8.58 95.06
N CYS A 184 40.50 -7.37 95.35
CA CYS A 184 41.87 -7.08 95.71
C CYS A 184 41.98 -6.97 97.22
N LEU A 185 42.70 -7.91 97.82
CA LEU A 185 43.08 -7.88 99.23
C LEU A 185 44.18 -6.83 99.42
N ARG A 186 43.86 -5.83 100.25
CA ARG A 186 44.80 -4.79 100.65
C ARG A 186 44.87 -4.71 102.16
N TYR A 187 45.94 -4.10 102.64
CA TYR A 187 46.15 -3.86 104.05
C TYR A 187 46.25 -2.37 104.32
N ARG A 188 45.68 -1.92 105.43
CA ARG A 188 45.87 -0.57 105.96
C ARG A 188 46.12 -0.63 107.45
N ASN A 189 46.81 0.40 107.95
CA ASN A 189 47.03 0.54 109.37
C ASN A 189 45.80 1.19 110.00
N GLU A 190 45.10 0.43 110.84
CA GLU A 190 44.06 0.96 111.72
C GLU A 190 44.74 1.40 113.02
N CYS A 191 44.82 2.72 113.22
CA CYS A 191 45.42 3.32 114.41
C CYS A 191 44.34 3.95 115.27
N ARG A 192 44.39 3.70 116.59
CA ARG A 192 43.46 4.26 117.58
C ARG A 192 44.23 4.95 118.70
N TYR A 193 43.62 5.98 119.27
CA TYR A 193 44.12 6.67 120.45
C TYR A 193 43.01 7.02 121.42
N SER A 194 43.00 6.37 122.58
CA SER A 194 42.11 6.64 123.69
C SER A 194 42.78 6.23 125.00
N SER A 195 42.12 6.45 126.15
CA SER A 195 42.59 5.89 127.43
C SER A 195 42.64 4.36 127.43
N ARG A 196 41.83 3.71 126.57
CA ARG A 196 41.71 2.26 126.40
C ARG A 196 42.49 1.72 125.18
N ASP A 197 42.91 2.59 124.28
CA ASP A 197 43.61 2.26 123.03
C ASP A 197 44.86 3.12 122.88
N ARG A 198 46.01 2.66 123.36
CA ARG A 198 47.27 3.41 123.25
C ARG A 198 48.47 2.51 123.49
N TRP A 199 49.60 2.86 122.91
CA TRP A 199 50.86 2.23 123.23
C TRP A 199 51.61 3.07 124.26
N ILE A 200 52.02 2.46 125.37
CA ILE A 200 52.70 3.14 126.47
C ILE A 200 54.13 2.65 126.55
N VAL A 201 55.06 3.60 126.56
CA VAL A 201 56.44 3.40 127.00
C VAL A 201 56.64 4.24 128.24
N SER A 202 56.78 3.60 129.39
CA SER A 202 57.03 4.31 130.64
C SER A 202 58.24 3.74 131.36
N HIS A 203 59.14 4.62 131.74
CA HIS A 203 60.31 4.32 132.56
C HIS A 203 60.12 4.95 133.93
N GLN A 204 60.36 4.20 134.99
CA GLN A 204 60.17 4.69 136.35
C GLN A 204 61.50 4.64 137.10
N CYS A 205 62.28 5.72 137.01
CA CYS A 205 63.54 5.93 137.72
C CYS A 205 64.57 4.80 137.51
N GLN A 206 64.66 3.83 138.41
CA GLN A 206 65.59 2.69 138.32
C GLN A 206 64.87 1.37 137.98
N SER A 207 63.58 1.42 137.64
CA SER A 207 62.77 0.24 137.30
C SER A 207 62.86 -0.09 135.81
N ALA A 208 62.59 -1.35 135.49
CA ALA A 208 62.46 -1.80 134.11
C ALA A 208 61.43 -0.97 133.33
N THR A 209 61.79 -0.58 132.10
CA THR A 209 60.89 0.12 131.18
C THR A 209 59.68 -0.74 130.87
N ARG A 210 58.49 -0.24 131.16
CA ARG A 210 57.24 -0.86 130.71
C ARG A 210 56.99 -0.42 129.28
N ASN A 211 56.80 -1.39 128.39
CA ASN A 211 56.56 -1.16 126.97
C ASN A 211 55.44 -2.10 126.51
N TYR A 212 54.21 -1.60 126.46
CA TYR A 212 53.04 -2.42 126.13
C TYR A 212 51.96 -1.62 125.42
N GLY A 213 51.18 -2.31 124.58
CA GLY A 213 49.99 -1.77 123.94
C GLY A 213 48.72 -2.09 124.71
N LEU A 214 47.75 -1.17 124.72
CA LEU A 214 46.38 -1.40 125.15
C LEU A 214 45.45 -1.29 123.95
N TRP A 215 44.54 -2.25 123.77
CA TRP A 215 43.44 -2.20 122.79
C TRP A 215 42.12 -2.58 123.46
N ASN A 216 41.11 -1.73 123.36
CA ASN A 216 39.85 -1.81 124.11
C ASN A 216 40.02 -1.98 125.65
N GLY A 217 41.18 -1.58 126.20
CA GLY A 217 41.53 -1.67 127.61
C GLY A 217 42.35 -2.91 127.99
N ASN A 218 42.58 -3.85 127.06
CA ASN A 218 43.35 -5.08 127.32
C ASN A 218 44.79 -4.94 126.83
N MET A 219 45.76 -5.52 127.55
CA MET A 219 47.15 -5.59 127.08
C MET A 219 47.27 -6.48 125.84
N VAL A 220 47.82 -5.94 124.76
CA VAL A 220 47.97 -6.64 123.48
C VAL A 220 49.45 -6.76 123.06
N ARG A 221 49.73 -7.75 122.22
CA ARG A 221 51.05 -8.05 121.62
C ARG A 221 50.93 -8.01 120.09
N ALA A 222 51.84 -8.64 119.34
CA ALA A 222 51.73 -8.75 117.89
C ALA A 222 50.34 -9.29 117.46
N PRO A 223 49.73 -8.79 116.37
CA PRO A 223 50.28 -7.88 115.35
C PRO A 223 49.99 -6.39 115.62
N PHE A 224 49.82 -5.98 116.89
CA PHE A 224 49.73 -4.56 117.24
C PHE A 224 51.13 -3.94 117.35
N PHE A 225 51.25 -2.70 116.91
CA PHE A 225 52.52 -1.95 116.92
C PHE A 225 52.30 -0.48 117.26
N LYS A 226 53.41 0.16 117.60
CA LYS A 226 53.50 1.55 118.01
C LYS A 226 53.35 2.48 116.80
N GLY A 227 52.35 3.36 116.84
CA GLY A 227 52.08 4.35 115.81
C GLY A 227 52.67 5.73 116.12
N ARG A 228 51.94 6.78 115.72
CA ARG A 228 52.35 8.18 115.90
C ARG A 228 52.47 8.53 117.39
N LEU A 229 53.50 9.29 117.75
CA LEU A 229 53.66 9.87 119.09
C LEU A 229 52.52 10.82 119.42
N ARG A 230 51.95 10.71 120.63
CA ARG A 230 50.86 11.58 121.10
C ARG A 230 51.26 12.46 122.26
N THR A 231 51.86 11.90 123.30
CA THR A 231 52.22 12.68 124.49
C THR A 231 53.49 12.13 125.10
N THR A 232 54.34 13.03 125.59
CA THR A 232 55.50 12.71 126.41
C THR A 232 55.40 13.52 127.69
N ARG A 233 55.59 12.87 128.83
CA ARG A 233 55.71 13.50 130.14
C ARG A 233 56.95 12.95 130.80
N SER A 234 57.77 13.82 131.36
CA SER A 234 58.99 13.42 132.05
C SER A 234 59.05 14.17 133.38
N THR A 235 59.40 13.46 134.44
CA THR A 235 59.47 13.98 135.81
C THR A 235 60.79 13.54 136.44
N PRO A 236 61.57 14.44 137.05
CA PRO A 236 62.81 14.07 137.73
C PRO A 236 62.54 13.14 138.91
N CYS A 237 63.42 12.16 139.14
CA CYS A 237 63.35 11.30 140.33
C CYS A 237 64.15 11.91 141.49
N GLU A 238 63.60 11.85 142.71
CA GLU A 238 64.13 12.55 143.89
C GLU A 238 65.53 12.10 144.34
N ARG A 239 66.04 10.95 143.87
CA ARG A 239 67.40 10.46 144.20
C ARG A 239 68.08 9.83 142.98
N GLY A 240 69.14 10.48 142.49
CA GLY A 240 70.12 9.85 141.59
C GLY A 240 70.09 10.23 140.10
N GLY A 241 69.55 11.39 139.73
CA GLY A 241 69.64 11.91 138.35
C GLY A 241 68.82 11.14 137.29
N ALA A 242 68.14 10.07 137.68
CA ALA A 242 67.23 9.34 136.81
C ALA A 242 65.93 10.14 136.55
N THR A 243 65.34 9.96 135.37
CA THR A 243 64.06 10.61 134.99
C THR A 243 62.99 9.55 134.81
N ALA A 244 61.84 9.74 135.46
CA ALA A 244 60.64 8.97 135.18
C ALA A 244 59.95 9.56 133.95
N SER A 245 59.74 8.76 132.92
CA SER A 245 59.08 9.20 131.68
C SER A 245 57.85 8.36 131.40
N PHE A 246 56.82 9.01 130.86
CA PHE A 246 55.62 8.39 130.34
C PHE A 246 55.39 8.94 128.94
N THR A 247 55.44 8.04 127.96
CA THR A 247 55.23 8.39 126.57
C THR A 247 54.12 7.54 125.98
N SER A 248 53.08 8.18 125.46
CA SER A 248 51.97 7.53 124.77
C SER A 248 52.01 7.75 123.26
N TYR A 249 51.64 6.70 122.54
CA TYR A 249 51.55 6.68 121.08
C TYR A 249 50.19 6.10 120.67
N ASP A 250 49.82 6.32 119.42
CA ASP A 250 48.77 5.53 118.78
C ASP A 250 49.13 4.05 118.88
N ILE A 251 48.12 3.21 119.13
CA ILE A 251 48.25 1.79 118.90
C ILE A 251 47.68 1.48 117.52
N CYS A 252 48.47 0.80 116.69
CA CYS A 252 48.08 0.46 115.33
C CYS A 252 48.06 -1.06 115.16
N ARG A 253 47.20 -1.54 114.27
CA ARG A 253 47.27 -2.90 113.72
C ARG A 253 47.04 -2.86 112.22
N GLN A 254 47.56 -3.87 111.53
CA GLN A 254 47.29 -4.05 110.11
C GLN A 254 45.95 -4.78 109.96
N VAL A 255 44.99 -4.16 109.27
CA VAL A 255 43.69 -4.78 108.96
C VAL A 255 43.56 -5.03 107.46
N ALA A 256 43.08 -6.22 107.13
CA ALA A 256 42.71 -6.60 105.77
C ALA A 256 41.41 -5.90 105.37
N TYR A 257 41.36 -5.38 104.15
CA TYR A 257 40.13 -4.92 103.52
C TYR A 257 40.16 -5.25 102.02
N TYR A 258 38.98 -5.33 101.41
CA TYR A 258 38.84 -5.75 100.02
C TYR A 258 38.29 -4.61 99.17
N THR A 259 38.94 -4.32 98.05
CA THR A 259 38.40 -3.47 96.99
C THR A 259 38.00 -4.32 95.78
N PRO A 260 37.06 -3.88 94.92
CA PRO A 260 36.77 -4.59 93.68
C PRO A 260 38.01 -4.69 92.78
N ALA A 261 38.23 -5.84 92.15
CA ALA A 261 39.24 -5.99 91.12
C ALA A 261 38.70 -5.50 89.77
N THR A 262 39.58 -5.00 88.90
CA THR A 262 39.19 -4.53 87.57
C THR A 262 39.16 -5.72 86.60
N PRO A 263 38.04 -5.98 85.90
CA PRO A 263 38.00 -7.01 84.86
C PRO A 263 38.82 -6.55 83.65
N VAL A 264 39.61 -7.47 83.09
CA VAL A 264 40.50 -7.25 81.95
C VAL A 264 40.26 -8.35 80.92
N CYS A 265 40.00 -7.91 79.70
CA CYS A 265 39.79 -8.79 78.56
C CYS A 265 41.09 -9.01 77.77
N PRO A 266 41.27 -10.20 77.17
CA PRO A 266 42.39 -10.45 76.27
C PRO A 266 42.30 -9.56 75.02
N ALA A 267 43.42 -9.42 74.31
CA ALA A 267 43.48 -8.63 73.09
C ALA A 267 42.41 -9.08 72.08
N GLY A 268 41.70 -8.11 71.49
CA GLY A 268 40.62 -8.35 70.54
C GLY A 268 39.23 -8.59 71.16
N TYR A 269 39.11 -8.60 72.49
CA TYR A 269 37.83 -8.64 73.19
C TYR A 269 37.52 -7.29 73.84
N GLY A 270 36.26 -6.86 73.73
CA GLY A 270 35.75 -5.74 74.50
C GLY A 270 35.09 -6.21 75.79
N LEU A 271 35.14 -5.39 76.83
CA LEU A 271 34.40 -5.65 78.06
C LEU A 271 32.95 -5.17 77.89
N SER A 272 31.99 -6.09 78.05
CA SER A 272 30.57 -5.80 78.07
C SER A 272 29.99 -6.31 79.40
N GLY A 273 29.71 -5.38 80.32
CA GLY A 273 29.39 -5.74 81.71
C GLY A 273 30.53 -6.50 82.38
N ASN A 274 30.30 -7.77 82.72
CA ASN A 274 31.30 -8.65 83.34
C ASN A 274 31.73 -9.81 82.41
N GLN A 275 31.61 -9.61 81.10
CA GLN A 275 31.96 -10.59 80.08
C GLN A 275 32.88 -9.96 79.05
N CYS A 276 33.81 -10.76 78.53
CA CYS A 276 34.61 -10.37 77.39
C CYS A 276 33.91 -10.87 76.13
N VAL A 277 33.56 -9.94 75.25
CA VAL A 277 32.83 -10.22 74.01
C VAL A 277 33.69 -9.85 72.81
N LYS A 278 33.74 -10.74 71.83
CA LYS A 278 34.31 -10.49 70.51
C LYS A 278 33.25 -10.82 69.46
N ASN A 279 32.98 -9.89 68.56
CA ASN A 279 32.00 -10.11 67.50
C ASN A 279 32.67 -10.71 66.26
N HIS A 280 32.20 -11.88 65.82
CA HIS A 280 32.52 -12.43 64.51
C HIS A 280 31.54 -11.88 63.48
N VAL A 281 32.06 -11.50 62.31
CA VAL A 281 31.29 -10.82 61.26
C VAL A 281 31.12 -11.74 60.07
N ASP A 282 29.88 -12.13 59.82
CA ASP A 282 29.47 -12.85 58.63
C ASP A 282 28.69 -11.92 57.71
N TRP A 283 28.83 -12.05 56.40
CA TRP A 283 28.13 -11.18 55.47
C TRP A 283 27.01 -11.92 54.76
N ARG A 284 25.81 -11.35 54.79
CA ARG A 284 24.64 -11.90 54.08
C ARG A 284 24.21 -10.96 52.97
N VAL A 285 24.00 -11.52 51.78
CA VAL A 285 23.34 -10.82 50.68
C VAL A 285 21.84 -11.04 50.82
N GLU A 286 21.09 -9.95 50.94
CA GLU A 286 19.64 -9.94 50.96
C GLU A 286 19.15 -9.72 49.54
N CYS A 287 18.98 -10.82 48.82
CA CYS A 287 18.45 -10.84 47.46
C CYS A 287 18.02 -12.26 47.10
N THR A 288 16.93 -12.40 46.35
CA THR A 288 16.54 -13.67 45.76
C THR A 288 16.54 -13.46 44.25
N LEU A 289 17.67 -13.80 43.63
CA LEU A 289 17.86 -13.71 42.19
C LEU A 289 17.77 -15.09 41.54
N ILE A 290 17.43 -15.12 40.25
CA ILE A 290 17.55 -16.34 39.44
C ILE A 290 19.03 -16.75 39.29
N LYS A 291 19.26 -18.04 39.02
CA LYS A 291 20.62 -18.61 38.89
C LYS A 291 21.48 -17.97 37.80
N ALA A 292 20.84 -17.41 36.77
CA ALA A 292 21.50 -16.72 35.67
C ALA A 292 22.17 -15.39 36.09
N CYS A 293 21.83 -14.85 37.26
CA CYS A 293 22.41 -13.60 37.75
C CYS A 293 23.70 -13.83 38.53
N GLN A 294 24.79 -13.22 38.07
CA GLN A 294 26.12 -13.31 38.68
C GLN A 294 26.57 -11.94 39.23
N PRO A 295 27.37 -11.91 40.31
CA PRO A 295 27.91 -10.67 40.85
C PRO A 295 28.81 -9.96 39.83
N LEU A 296 28.49 -8.71 39.51
CA LEU A 296 29.24 -7.85 38.59
C LEU A 296 30.20 -6.92 39.35
N SER A 297 29.69 -6.25 40.38
CA SER A 297 30.49 -5.30 41.17
C SER A 297 29.94 -5.11 42.59
N GLN A 298 30.78 -4.62 43.49
CA GLN A 298 30.41 -4.32 44.87
C GLN A 298 30.91 -2.93 45.26
N ARG A 299 30.03 -2.09 45.83
CA ARG A 299 30.37 -0.75 46.33
C ARG A 299 29.89 -0.56 47.76
N CYS A 300 30.71 0.08 48.59
CA CYS A 300 30.28 0.50 49.91
C CYS A 300 29.26 1.66 49.82
N ILE A 301 28.13 1.55 50.53
CA ILE A 301 27.10 2.59 50.58
C ILE A 301 26.86 3.12 52.00
N GLU A 302 27.27 2.39 53.03
CA GLU A 302 27.40 2.91 54.40
C GLU A 302 28.85 2.80 54.84
N GLY A 303 29.55 3.93 54.89
CA GLY A 303 31.01 3.99 55.11
C GLY A 303 31.49 3.54 56.48
N ALA A 304 32.78 3.78 56.73
CA ALA A 304 33.47 3.35 57.94
C ALA A 304 32.87 3.99 59.20
N ALA A 305 32.56 3.16 60.19
CA ALA A 305 32.08 3.63 61.49
C ALA A 305 32.31 2.59 62.58
N SER A 306 32.39 3.06 63.83
CA SER A 306 32.30 2.21 65.02
C SER A 306 30.87 2.20 65.54
N ARG A 307 30.28 1.01 65.73
CA ARG A 307 28.94 0.87 66.34
C ARG A 307 29.01 -0.08 67.54
N MET A 308 28.10 0.10 68.49
CA MET A 308 27.97 -0.78 69.65
C MET A 308 27.21 -2.04 69.25
N ILE A 309 27.89 -3.19 69.23
CA ILE A 309 27.31 -4.49 68.87
C ILE A 309 27.59 -5.44 70.02
N ASN A 310 26.55 -6.07 70.58
CA ASN A 310 26.66 -6.95 71.75
C ASN A 310 27.39 -6.29 72.94
N GLY A 311 27.25 -4.97 73.09
CA GLY A 311 27.84 -4.18 74.17
C GLY A 311 29.33 -3.86 74.01
N VAL A 312 29.96 -4.19 72.88
CA VAL A 312 31.34 -3.80 72.57
C VAL A 312 31.42 -2.94 71.30
N ALA A 313 32.31 -1.95 71.31
CA ALA A 313 32.56 -1.09 70.15
C ALA A 313 33.20 -1.92 69.03
N THR A 314 32.47 -2.09 67.93
CA THR A 314 32.91 -2.85 66.76
C THR A 314 33.07 -1.89 65.59
N TYR A 315 34.28 -1.86 65.02
CA TYR A 315 34.59 -1.05 63.84
C TYR A 315 34.48 -1.88 62.58
N LEU A 316 33.81 -1.35 61.56
CA LEU A 316 33.86 -1.87 60.20
C LEU A 316 34.22 -0.76 59.22
N PRO A 317 35.01 -1.06 58.17
CA PRO A 317 35.31 -0.11 57.10
C PRO A 317 34.07 0.21 56.24
N CYS A 318 33.04 -0.63 56.30
CA CYS A 318 31.76 -0.44 55.64
C CYS A 318 30.69 -1.23 56.39
N TRP A 319 29.49 -0.67 56.54
CA TRP A 319 28.36 -1.30 57.22
C TRP A 319 27.33 -1.88 56.26
N LYS A 320 27.37 -1.48 54.98
CA LYS A 320 26.45 -1.97 53.97
C LYS A 320 27.07 -1.79 52.59
N TYR A 321 27.06 -2.88 51.82
CA TYR A 321 27.47 -2.85 50.41
C TYR A 321 26.26 -2.99 49.49
N GLU A 322 26.28 -2.24 48.38
CA GLU A 322 25.49 -2.54 47.19
C GLU A 322 26.29 -3.51 46.33
N VAL A 323 25.73 -4.69 46.06
CA VAL A 323 26.28 -5.68 45.15
C VAL A 323 25.40 -5.67 43.89
N ARG A 324 25.95 -5.23 42.77
CA ARG A 324 25.26 -5.25 41.48
C ARG A 324 25.48 -6.60 40.81
N HIS A 325 24.42 -7.18 40.27
CA HIS A 325 24.44 -8.45 39.56
C HIS A 325 24.01 -8.25 38.11
N GLU A 326 24.65 -8.92 37.18
CA GLU A 326 24.22 -8.99 35.80
C GLU A 326 23.63 -10.37 35.52
N CYS A 327 22.51 -10.42 34.81
CA CYS A 327 21.80 -11.65 34.51
C CYS A 327 22.04 -12.03 33.05
N ASP A 328 22.65 -13.19 32.84
CA ASP A 328 22.96 -13.73 31.52
C ASP A 328 21.75 -14.50 30.99
N LEU A 329 20.97 -13.86 30.12
CA LEU A 329 19.78 -14.43 29.49
C LEU A 329 19.98 -14.48 27.97
N PRO A 330 19.45 -15.52 27.29
CA PRO A 330 19.60 -15.67 25.86
C PRO A 330 18.85 -14.57 25.10
N ASP A 331 19.49 -13.99 24.10
CA ASP A 331 18.85 -13.14 23.09
C ASP A 331 18.37 -14.03 21.93
N ASN A 332 17.06 -14.01 21.66
CA ASN A 332 16.48 -14.71 20.52
C ASN A 332 15.83 -13.77 19.48
N CYS A 333 16.09 -12.46 19.57
CA CYS A 333 15.58 -11.46 18.64
C CYS A 333 16.38 -11.36 17.33
N GLY A 334 17.59 -11.93 17.28
CA GLY A 334 18.41 -11.94 16.07
C GLY A 334 17.74 -12.58 14.83
N GLN A 335 16.79 -13.49 15.03
CA GLN A 335 16.02 -14.12 13.93
C GLN A 335 15.00 -13.18 13.26
N TYR A 336 14.75 -12.00 13.83
CA TYR A 336 13.83 -11.00 13.32
C TYR A 336 14.55 -9.68 12.97
N ALA A 337 15.85 -9.73 12.69
CA ALA A 337 16.68 -8.56 12.38
C ALA A 337 16.19 -7.78 11.14
N GLU A 338 15.65 -8.49 10.14
CA GLU A 338 15.00 -7.90 8.96
C GLU A 338 13.58 -7.33 9.21
N CYS A 339 13.00 -7.52 10.40
CA CYS A 339 11.67 -7.01 10.75
C CYS A 339 11.75 -5.68 11.52
N LYS A 340 10.71 -4.85 11.40
CA LYS A 340 10.63 -3.56 12.10
C LYS A 340 10.25 -3.79 13.58
N GLU A 341 11.05 -3.30 14.52
CA GLU A 341 10.67 -3.26 15.94
C GLU A 341 9.49 -2.29 16.15
N ASP A 342 8.45 -2.76 16.82
CA ASP A 342 7.24 -1.97 17.12
C ASP A 342 7.22 -1.51 18.58
N LYS A 343 7.35 -2.46 19.51
CA LYS A 343 7.34 -2.19 20.96
C LYS A 343 8.19 -3.15 21.76
N ARG A 344 8.60 -2.68 22.94
CA ARG A 344 9.44 -3.41 23.90
C ARG A 344 8.84 -3.27 25.29
N GLU A 345 8.61 -4.40 25.95
CA GLU A 345 7.91 -4.45 27.23
C GLU A 345 8.69 -5.33 28.21
N CYS A 346 8.78 -4.92 29.47
CA CYS A 346 9.47 -5.72 30.47
C CYS A 346 8.72 -7.03 30.74
N SER A 347 9.39 -8.15 30.51
CA SER A 347 8.82 -9.49 30.70
C SER A 347 9.28 -10.18 31.98
N LEU A 348 10.51 -9.91 32.42
CA LEU A 348 11.05 -10.44 33.68
C LEU A 348 11.74 -9.34 34.49
N LYS A 349 11.38 -9.25 35.77
CA LYS A 349 12.02 -8.36 36.74
C LYS A 349 12.71 -9.13 37.84
N GLN A 350 13.85 -8.62 38.28
CA GLN A 350 14.57 -9.07 39.48
C GLN A 350 14.83 -7.87 40.38
N ASN A 351 14.38 -7.97 41.64
CA ASN A 351 14.48 -6.89 42.62
C ASN A 351 14.02 -5.50 42.07
N GLY A 352 12.94 -5.48 41.29
CA GLY A 352 12.38 -4.26 40.70
C GLY A 352 13.04 -3.79 39.39
N VAL A 353 14.19 -4.35 39.00
CA VAL A 353 14.90 -4.04 37.75
C VAL A 353 14.44 -4.99 36.65
N CYS A 354 14.18 -4.47 35.45
CA CYS A 354 13.89 -5.30 34.29
C CYS A 354 15.16 -5.96 33.78
N ILE A 355 15.17 -7.30 33.68
CA ILE A 355 16.33 -8.07 33.20
C ILE A 355 16.10 -8.74 31.84
N GLU A 356 14.83 -8.87 31.44
CA GLU A 356 14.42 -9.44 30.15
C GLU A 356 13.24 -8.65 29.61
N GLU A 357 13.33 -8.28 28.34
CA GLU A 357 12.26 -7.60 27.62
C GLU A 357 11.67 -8.54 26.57
N LYS A 358 10.34 -8.51 26.47
CA LYS A 358 9.62 -9.02 25.31
C LYS A 358 9.61 -7.93 24.25
N VAL A 359 10.16 -8.24 23.10
CA VAL A 359 10.22 -7.34 21.94
C VAL A 359 9.22 -7.83 20.90
N THR A 360 8.38 -6.93 20.41
CA THR A 360 7.40 -7.19 19.36
C THR A 360 7.90 -6.56 18.07
N HIS A 361 8.01 -7.38 17.03
CA HIS A 361 8.41 -6.99 15.69
C HIS A 361 7.23 -7.14 14.74
N THR A 362 7.14 -6.24 13.77
CA THR A 362 6.22 -6.31 12.64
C THR A 362 7.00 -6.79 11.41
N CYS A 363 6.71 -8.00 10.96
CA CYS A 363 7.36 -8.63 9.82
C CYS A 363 6.43 -8.64 8.61
N THR A 364 6.81 -7.98 7.52
CA THR A 364 6.03 -8.00 6.28
C THR A 364 6.25 -9.33 5.54
N LYS A 365 5.23 -10.17 5.50
CA LYS A 365 5.22 -11.43 4.77
C LYS A 365 4.71 -11.20 3.35
N LYS A 366 5.51 -11.59 2.35
CA LYS A 366 5.11 -11.61 0.95
C LYS A 366 4.50 -12.96 0.58
N THR A 367 3.30 -12.97 0.02
CA THR A 367 2.65 -14.19 -0.50
C THR A 367 2.19 -13.93 -1.92
N CYS A 368 2.76 -14.67 -2.88
CA CYS A 368 2.47 -14.50 -4.29
C CYS A 368 1.67 -15.67 -4.84
N ARG A 369 0.80 -15.37 -5.80
CA ARG A 369 -0.01 -16.34 -6.53
C ARG A 369 0.14 -16.08 -8.03
N THR A 370 0.27 -17.16 -8.78
CA THR A 370 0.24 -17.12 -10.24
C THR A 370 -1.20 -16.91 -10.71
N MET A 371 -1.40 -15.97 -11.64
CA MET A 371 -2.69 -15.62 -12.22
C MET A 371 -2.50 -15.32 -13.70
N THR A 372 -3.49 -15.60 -14.55
CA THR A 372 -3.42 -15.21 -15.96
C THR A 372 -3.56 -13.69 -16.08
N LEU A 373 -2.45 -12.99 -16.30
CA LEU A 373 -2.41 -11.54 -16.50
C LEU A 373 -2.17 -11.24 -17.98
N ASN A 374 -3.07 -10.48 -18.61
CA ASN A 374 -2.86 -10.01 -19.98
C ASN A 374 -2.22 -8.63 -19.92
N CYS A 375 -0.88 -8.60 -19.92
CA CYS A 375 -0.12 -7.38 -19.73
C CYS A 375 0.26 -6.70 -21.05
N GLY A 376 0.00 -5.39 -21.17
CA GLY A 376 0.61 -4.53 -22.20
C GLY A 376 0.03 -4.60 -23.63
N GLU A 377 -1.19 -5.10 -23.83
CA GLU A 377 -1.83 -5.05 -25.15
C GLU A 377 -2.52 -3.69 -25.40
N GLN A 378 -2.57 -3.26 -26.67
CA GLN A 378 -3.31 -2.06 -27.13
C GLN A 378 -4.84 -2.24 -27.09
N SER A 379 -5.33 -3.02 -26.14
CA SER A 379 -6.74 -3.28 -25.94
C SER A 379 -7.26 -2.30 -24.89
N PHE A 380 -7.85 -1.19 -25.37
CA PHE A 380 -8.86 -0.55 -24.54
C PHE A 380 -10.08 -1.48 -24.61
N CYS A 381 -10.50 -1.99 -23.46
CA CYS A 381 -11.71 -2.80 -23.35
C CYS A 381 -12.80 -1.91 -22.75
N LEU A 382 -13.85 -1.64 -23.52
CA LEU A 382 -15.10 -1.10 -22.97
C LEU A 382 -15.97 -2.31 -22.64
N ASP A 383 -16.31 -2.49 -21.36
CA ASP A 383 -17.25 -3.51 -20.87
C ASP A 383 -16.94 -4.98 -21.26
N GLY A 384 -15.65 -5.31 -21.42
CA GLY A 384 -15.20 -6.69 -21.64
C GLY A 384 -15.11 -7.13 -23.11
N GLU A 385 -15.41 -6.25 -24.07
CA GLU A 385 -15.06 -6.47 -25.47
C GLU A 385 -13.84 -5.62 -25.84
N CYS A 386 -12.72 -6.29 -26.09
CA CYS A 386 -11.44 -5.66 -26.35
C CYS A 386 -11.29 -5.37 -27.85
N TYR A 387 -10.94 -4.13 -28.19
CA TYR A 387 -10.80 -3.67 -29.57
C TYR A 387 -9.46 -4.14 -30.19
N ASP A 388 -9.51 -4.61 -31.44
CA ASP A 388 -8.35 -5.13 -32.19
C ASP A 388 -8.02 -4.18 -33.38
N PRO A 389 -6.90 -3.43 -33.37
CA PRO A 389 -6.60 -2.40 -34.37
C PRO A 389 -5.86 -2.98 -35.59
N LEU A 390 -6.55 -3.76 -36.44
CA LEU A 390 -6.05 -4.09 -37.79
C LEU A 390 -6.99 -3.53 -38.85
N PRO A 391 -6.73 -2.33 -39.41
CA PRO A 391 -7.56 -1.78 -40.47
C PRO A 391 -7.41 -2.62 -41.76
N THR A 392 -8.48 -3.31 -42.16
CA THR A 392 -8.55 -4.00 -43.44
C THR A 392 -9.00 -3.03 -44.54
N LEU A 393 -8.19 -2.83 -45.58
CA LEU A 393 -8.52 -1.99 -46.74
C LEU A 393 -9.76 -2.56 -47.47
N ASN A 394 -10.88 -1.85 -47.45
CA ASN A 394 -12.09 -2.24 -48.18
C ASN A 394 -11.92 -1.93 -49.68
N ARG A 395 -11.73 -2.95 -50.51
CA ARG A 395 -11.59 -2.83 -51.97
C ARG A 395 -12.87 -2.40 -52.70
N HIS A 396 -14.01 -2.34 -52.00
CA HIS A 396 -15.30 -1.98 -52.58
C HIS A 396 -15.66 -0.49 -52.39
N PHE A 397 -14.87 0.27 -51.63
CA PHE A 397 -15.19 1.68 -51.37
C PHE A 397 -15.25 2.50 -52.67
N ASP A 398 -14.26 2.34 -53.55
CA ASP A 398 -14.20 3.08 -54.82
C ASP A 398 -15.38 2.73 -55.74
N GLN A 399 -15.75 1.45 -55.78
CA GLN A 399 -16.88 0.97 -56.59
C GLN A 399 -18.21 1.53 -56.05
N SER A 400 -18.45 1.45 -54.75
CA SER A 400 -19.67 1.97 -54.13
C SER A 400 -19.78 3.49 -54.25
N ALA A 401 -18.68 4.21 -54.08
CA ALA A 401 -18.65 5.66 -54.21
C ALA A 401 -18.87 6.11 -55.66
N ALA A 402 -18.29 5.41 -56.65
CA ALA A 402 -18.54 5.70 -58.06
C ALA A 402 -19.98 5.40 -58.48
N ALA A 403 -20.58 4.30 -58.01
CA ALA A 403 -21.98 3.98 -58.25
C ALA A 403 -22.92 5.05 -57.67
N LEU A 404 -22.64 5.53 -56.45
CA LEU A 404 -23.40 6.61 -55.83
C LEU A 404 -23.25 7.93 -56.61
N ALA A 405 -22.05 8.25 -57.09
CA ALA A 405 -21.83 9.42 -57.92
C ALA A 405 -22.59 9.33 -59.25
N ALA A 406 -22.67 8.14 -59.86
CA ALA A 406 -23.47 7.91 -61.05
C ALA A 406 -24.97 8.14 -60.79
N LEU A 407 -25.49 7.68 -59.65
CA LEU A 407 -26.88 7.96 -59.26
C LEU A 407 -27.13 9.46 -59.03
N GLY A 408 -26.19 10.16 -58.38
CA GLY A 408 -26.27 11.61 -58.18
C GLY A 408 -26.28 12.39 -59.50
N GLU A 409 -25.50 11.94 -60.49
CA GLU A 409 -25.48 12.55 -61.82
C GLU A 409 -26.78 12.25 -62.59
N ALA A 410 -27.30 11.03 -62.50
CA ALA A 410 -28.57 10.65 -63.11
C ALA A 410 -29.73 11.52 -62.60
N ALA A 411 -29.70 11.92 -61.33
CA ALA A 411 -30.71 12.79 -60.73
C ALA A 411 -30.83 14.15 -61.44
N LYS A 412 -29.77 14.66 -62.08
CA LYS A 412 -29.81 15.92 -62.84
C LYS A 412 -30.70 15.85 -64.09
N GLY A 413 -30.95 14.65 -64.60
CA GLY A 413 -31.75 14.42 -65.80
C GLY A 413 -33.25 14.16 -65.56
N LEU A 414 -33.73 14.22 -64.31
CA LEU A 414 -35.11 13.87 -63.91
C LEU A 414 -36.18 14.94 -64.22
N GLY A 415 -36.01 15.75 -65.28
CA GLY A 415 -37.01 16.72 -65.75
C GLY A 415 -38.19 16.09 -66.52
N ASP A 416 -39.10 16.91 -67.05
CA ASP A 416 -40.19 16.48 -67.94
C ASP A 416 -40.03 17.09 -69.35
N PRO A 417 -39.64 16.33 -70.38
CA PRO A 417 -39.32 14.90 -70.35
C PRO A 417 -37.93 14.60 -69.74
N PRO A 418 -37.73 13.40 -69.16
CA PRO A 418 -36.47 13.03 -68.53
C PRO A 418 -35.38 12.77 -69.57
N ASN A 419 -34.23 13.42 -69.40
CA ASN A 419 -33.07 13.31 -70.29
C ASN A 419 -31.84 12.84 -69.48
N ILE A 420 -31.91 11.62 -68.93
CA ILE A 420 -30.82 11.09 -68.11
C ILE A 420 -29.66 10.63 -69.00
N PHE A 421 -28.45 11.13 -68.71
CA PHE A 421 -27.21 10.82 -69.43
C PHE A 421 -27.32 11.00 -70.96
N SER A 422 -28.12 11.95 -71.44
CA SER A 422 -28.21 12.25 -72.88
C SER A 422 -26.85 12.65 -73.46
N GLY A 423 -26.57 12.21 -74.69
CA GLY A 423 -25.40 12.65 -75.43
C GLY A 423 -25.77 13.68 -76.50
N GLU A 424 -24.87 14.63 -76.75
CA GLU A 424 -24.99 15.57 -77.87
C GLU A 424 -24.29 14.99 -79.11
N PRO A 425 -25.00 14.87 -80.26
CA PRO A 425 -24.37 14.42 -81.50
C PRO A 425 -23.41 15.48 -82.05
N MET A 426 -22.13 15.13 -82.18
CA MET A 426 -21.08 16.01 -82.69
C MET A 426 -20.41 15.39 -83.91
N GLN A 427 -19.93 16.22 -84.83
CA GLN A 427 -19.26 15.75 -86.05
C GLN A 427 -17.97 16.52 -86.31
N CYS A 428 -16.99 15.84 -86.91
CA CYS A 428 -15.80 16.47 -87.43
C CYS A 428 -15.52 16.04 -88.86
N SER A 429 -14.77 16.88 -89.59
CA SER A 429 -14.43 16.66 -90.99
C SER A 429 -12.95 16.34 -91.21
N LYS A 430 -12.69 15.43 -92.16
CA LYS A 430 -11.36 15.07 -92.67
C LYS A 430 -11.35 15.28 -94.20
N LYS A 431 -10.63 16.31 -94.67
CA LYS A 431 -10.43 16.58 -96.10
C LYS A 431 -9.22 15.80 -96.62
N ALA A 432 -9.35 15.11 -97.75
CA ALA A 432 -8.30 14.23 -98.27
C ALA A 432 -7.02 14.96 -98.77
N ALA A 433 -7.09 16.29 -99.02
CA ALA A 433 -6.02 17.07 -99.64
C ALA A 433 -5.50 18.27 -98.78
N SER A 434 -5.79 18.30 -97.48
CA SER A 434 -5.36 19.38 -96.58
C SER A 434 -4.73 18.87 -95.28
N ILE A 435 -3.81 19.66 -94.71
CA ILE A 435 -3.14 19.45 -93.40
C ILE A 435 -4.11 19.58 -92.20
N ALA A 436 -5.33 20.08 -92.40
CA ALA A 436 -6.36 20.20 -91.37
C ALA A 436 -7.10 18.86 -91.15
N ASN A 437 -6.81 18.17 -90.05
CA ASN A 437 -7.56 16.99 -89.59
C ASN A 437 -8.23 17.35 -88.25
N CYS A 438 -9.47 17.81 -88.32
CA CYS A 438 -10.27 18.23 -87.16
C CYS A 438 -10.87 17.05 -86.38
N CYS A 439 -10.47 15.81 -86.72
CA CYS A 439 -10.94 14.57 -86.10
C CYS A 439 -9.89 13.84 -85.25
N ARG A 440 -8.73 14.46 -84.95
CA ARG A 440 -7.63 13.83 -84.20
C ARG A 440 -8.05 13.49 -82.75
N ASP A 441 -7.33 12.54 -82.15
CA ASP A 441 -7.68 11.94 -80.85
C ASP A 441 -6.99 12.60 -79.65
N SER A 442 -5.95 13.43 -79.85
CA SER A 442 -5.29 14.21 -78.78
C SER A 442 -4.39 15.32 -79.32
N GLY A 443 -4.16 16.37 -78.50
CA GLY A 443 -3.06 17.34 -78.67
C GLY A 443 -3.50 18.79 -78.98
N TRP A 444 -3.70 19.59 -77.93
CA TRP A 444 -3.93 21.05 -78.01
C TRP A 444 -2.70 21.84 -78.56
N GLY A 445 -1.49 21.28 -78.47
CA GLY A 445 -0.23 22.06 -78.44
C GLY A 445 0.45 22.51 -79.74
N THR A 446 -0.17 22.49 -80.93
CA THR A 446 0.40 23.16 -82.12
C THR A 446 -0.67 23.91 -82.92
N ASP A 447 -0.87 25.19 -82.55
CA ASP A 447 -1.90 26.10 -83.07
C ASP A 447 -1.89 26.36 -84.59
N ALA A 448 -0.89 25.91 -85.35
CA ALA A 448 -0.81 26.17 -86.78
C ALA A 448 -1.86 25.39 -87.62
N GLY A 449 -2.45 24.31 -87.10
CA GLY A 449 -3.39 23.44 -87.83
C GLY A 449 -4.86 23.51 -87.41
N LEU A 450 -5.16 24.07 -86.22
CA LEU A 450 -6.50 24.09 -85.60
C LEU A 450 -7.30 25.37 -85.88
N VAL A 451 -6.65 26.43 -86.37
CA VAL A 451 -7.32 27.71 -86.72
C VAL A 451 -8.38 27.53 -87.82
N THR A 452 -8.31 26.44 -88.57
CA THR A 452 -9.23 26.14 -89.68
C THR A 452 -10.40 25.22 -89.31
N CYS A 453 -10.46 24.71 -88.07
CA CYS A 453 -11.60 23.93 -87.57
C CYS A 453 -12.67 24.85 -86.99
N ASN A 454 -13.94 24.49 -87.15
CA ASN A 454 -15.04 25.27 -86.58
C ASN A 454 -15.17 25.07 -85.05
N GLU A 455 -15.99 25.88 -84.38
CA GLU A 455 -16.12 25.83 -82.92
C GLU A 455 -16.70 24.51 -82.39
N GLU A 456 -17.60 23.88 -83.14
CA GLU A 456 -18.14 22.54 -82.80
C GLU A 456 -17.05 21.46 -82.86
N GLU A 457 -16.19 21.51 -83.88
CA GLU A 457 -15.04 20.61 -84.02
C GLU A 457 -14.02 20.82 -82.89
N LYS A 458 -13.77 22.07 -82.48
CA LYS A 458 -12.92 22.37 -81.31
C LYS A 458 -13.55 21.87 -80.00
N ALA A 459 -14.86 22.03 -79.83
CA ALA A 459 -15.58 21.52 -78.67
C ALA A 459 -15.52 19.98 -78.61
N LEU A 460 -15.66 19.31 -79.76
CA LEU A 460 -15.49 17.86 -79.85
C LEU A 460 -14.07 17.42 -79.48
N ILE A 461 -13.02 18.12 -79.94
CA ILE A 461 -11.63 17.83 -79.53
C ILE A 461 -11.48 17.95 -78.01
N ARG A 462 -12.02 19.01 -77.38
CA ARG A 462 -11.99 19.17 -75.91
C ARG A 462 -12.75 18.06 -75.18
N ALA A 463 -13.88 17.61 -75.72
CA ALA A 463 -14.66 16.50 -75.16
C ALA A 463 -13.88 15.18 -75.27
N LYS A 464 -13.18 14.95 -76.38
CA LYS A 464 -12.28 13.80 -76.58
C LYS A 464 -11.11 13.79 -75.60
N ASP A 465 -10.44 14.93 -75.43
CA ASP A 465 -9.32 15.08 -74.47
C ASP A 465 -9.76 14.79 -73.02
N LYS A 466 -11.03 15.07 -72.68
CA LYS A 466 -11.61 14.75 -71.37
C LYS A 466 -12.13 13.32 -71.24
N GLY A 467 -12.13 12.53 -72.33
CA GLY A 467 -12.68 11.17 -72.35
C GLY A 467 -14.20 11.13 -72.29
N LEU A 468 -14.89 12.15 -72.82
CA LEU A 468 -16.35 12.32 -72.70
C LEU A 468 -17.13 11.90 -73.95
N THR A 469 -16.48 11.24 -74.93
CA THR A 469 -17.08 10.99 -76.24
C THR A 469 -17.12 9.52 -76.60
N LEU A 470 -18.19 9.07 -77.24
CA LEU A 470 -18.29 7.77 -77.90
C LEU A 470 -18.31 7.93 -79.42
N TYR A 471 -17.54 7.11 -80.13
CA TYR A 471 -17.47 7.14 -81.58
C TYR A 471 -18.67 6.40 -82.19
N VAL A 472 -19.39 7.04 -83.11
CA VAL A 472 -20.55 6.45 -83.81
C VAL A 472 -20.12 5.82 -85.13
N GLY A 473 -19.29 6.51 -85.91
CA GLY A 473 -18.82 6.00 -87.21
C GLY A 473 -18.30 7.07 -88.17
N GLU A 474 -17.82 6.63 -89.34
CA GLU A 474 -17.31 7.50 -90.41
C GLU A 474 -18.16 7.34 -91.67
N TYR A 475 -18.49 8.43 -92.34
CA TYR A 475 -19.23 8.43 -93.60
C TYR A 475 -18.62 9.38 -94.63
N CYS A 476 -18.96 9.16 -95.90
CA CYS A 476 -18.50 10.02 -96.98
C CYS A 476 -19.50 11.15 -97.20
N ALA A 477 -19.16 12.35 -96.73
CA ALA A 477 -20.03 13.51 -96.84
C ALA A 477 -19.98 14.17 -98.23
N GLU A 478 -18.99 13.83 -99.06
CA GLU A 478 -18.86 14.33 -100.43
C GLU A 478 -18.10 13.33 -101.31
N LYS A 479 -18.71 12.88 -102.41
CA LYS A 479 -18.20 11.85 -103.32
C LYS A 479 -18.20 12.37 -104.76
N ILE A 480 -17.05 12.27 -105.44
CA ILE A 480 -16.90 12.65 -106.86
C ILE A 480 -16.25 11.49 -107.61
N LEU A 481 -16.85 11.06 -108.73
CA LEU A 481 -16.35 9.97 -109.59
C LEU A 481 -16.03 8.67 -108.83
N GLY A 482 -16.81 8.32 -107.81
CA GLY A 482 -16.58 7.12 -107.00
C GLY A 482 -15.63 7.31 -105.82
N ALA A 483 -14.80 8.36 -105.80
CA ALA A 483 -13.85 8.65 -104.74
C ALA A 483 -14.43 9.59 -103.67
N CYS A 484 -14.13 9.31 -102.40
CA CYS A 484 -14.59 10.15 -101.28
C CYS A 484 -13.63 11.33 -101.04
N LEU A 485 -14.09 12.56 -101.27
CA LEU A 485 -13.28 13.76 -101.10
C LEU A 485 -13.30 14.30 -99.67
N ARG A 486 -14.43 14.12 -98.98
CA ARG A 486 -14.62 14.59 -97.61
C ARG A 486 -15.26 13.51 -96.75
N LYS A 487 -14.50 13.04 -95.78
CA LYS A 487 -14.98 12.11 -94.76
C LYS A 487 -15.44 12.90 -93.54
N LYS A 488 -16.55 12.50 -92.96
CA LYS A 488 -17.02 12.99 -91.67
C LYS A 488 -17.04 11.86 -90.67
N ARG A 489 -16.68 12.15 -89.42
CA ARG A 489 -16.79 11.24 -88.29
C ARG A 489 -17.79 11.80 -87.30
N SER A 490 -18.65 10.94 -86.80
CA SER A 490 -19.70 11.29 -85.85
C SER A 490 -19.40 10.67 -84.49
N TYR A 491 -19.70 11.43 -83.44
CA TYR A 491 -19.49 11.08 -82.04
C TYR A 491 -20.71 11.51 -81.23
N CYS A 492 -20.93 10.87 -80.09
CA CYS A 492 -21.80 11.36 -79.03
C CYS A 492 -20.94 11.91 -77.91
N ALA A 493 -21.08 13.19 -77.57
CA ALA A 493 -20.40 13.82 -76.44
C ALA A 493 -21.34 13.88 -75.22
N TYR A 494 -20.81 13.57 -74.04
CA TYR A 494 -21.59 13.51 -72.80
C TYR A 494 -21.12 14.55 -71.79
N ASP A 495 -22.03 15.01 -70.93
CA ASP A 495 -21.74 16.05 -69.94
C ASP A 495 -20.80 15.59 -68.81
N SER A 496 -20.69 14.28 -68.59
CA SER A 496 -19.83 13.71 -67.56
C SER A 496 -19.22 12.37 -67.99
N ARG A 497 -18.07 12.04 -67.38
CA ARG A 497 -17.39 10.76 -67.61
C ARG A 497 -18.26 9.58 -67.17
N LEU A 498 -18.99 9.75 -66.06
CA LEU A 498 -20.00 8.80 -65.61
C LEU A 498 -21.10 8.60 -66.67
N GLY A 499 -21.64 9.68 -67.24
CA GLY A 499 -22.65 9.56 -68.30
C GLY A 499 -22.16 8.79 -69.53
N LYS A 500 -20.92 9.05 -69.97
CA LYS A 500 -20.26 8.28 -71.03
C LYS A 500 -20.11 6.79 -70.67
N ILE A 501 -19.63 6.47 -69.47
CA ILE A 501 -19.45 5.09 -68.98
C ILE A 501 -20.80 4.35 -68.93
N ILE A 502 -21.84 4.98 -68.35
CA ILE A 502 -23.17 4.38 -68.25
C ILE A 502 -23.78 4.15 -69.63
N GLN A 503 -23.57 5.06 -70.58
CA GLN A 503 -24.05 4.89 -71.95
C GLN A 503 -23.31 3.78 -72.69
N GLU A 504 -21.98 3.73 -72.59
CA GLU A 504 -21.16 2.68 -73.22
C GLU A 504 -21.45 1.30 -72.62
N GLN A 505 -21.32 1.17 -71.30
CA GLN A 505 -21.35 -0.12 -70.62
C GLN A 505 -22.73 -0.55 -70.15
N GLY A 506 -23.66 0.37 -69.94
CA GLY A 506 -25.04 0.09 -69.54
C GLY A 506 -25.97 0.10 -70.75
N ALA A 507 -26.18 1.27 -71.37
CA ALA A 507 -27.15 1.42 -72.43
C ALA A 507 -26.83 0.58 -73.68
N ILE A 508 -25.59 0.65 -74.18
CA ILE A 508 -25.19 -0.09 -75.38
C ILE A 508 -24.94 -1.56 -75.05
N ASN A 509 -24.05 -1.85 -74.08
CA ASN A 509 -23.62 -3.23 -73.83
C ASN A 509 -24.65 -4.10 -73.10
N GLN A 510 -25.50 -3.54 -72.22
CA GLN A 510 -26.50 -4.33 -71.48
C GLN A 510 -27.91 -4.22 -72.07
N LEU A 511 -28.33 -3.03 -72.50
CA LEU A 511 -29.68 -2.82 -73.05
C LEU A 511 -29.74 -2.88 -74.59
N GLY A 512 -28.60 -2.94 -75.27
CA GLY A 512 -28.55 -3.03 -76.74
C GLY A 512 -28.94 -1.74 -77.46
N LYS A 513 -28.90 -0.58 -76.79
CA LYS A 513 -29.20 0.72 -77.43
C LYS A 513 -28.12 1.05 -78.47
N THR A 514 -28.55 1.73 -79.55
CA THR A 514 -27.65 2.21 -80.61
C THR A 514 -27.49 3.72 -80.55
N LEU A 515 -26.30 4.21 -80.91
CA LEU A 515 -25.99 5.64 -81.03
C LEU A 515 -26.51 6.26 -82.34
N GLY A 516 -27.19 5.49 -83.18
CA GLY A 516 -27.62 5.88 -84.52
C GLY A 516 -26.59 5.49 -85.58
N SER A 517 -26.71 6.05 -86.79
CA SER A 517 -25.75 5.83 -87.87
C SER A 517 -24.70 6.94 -87.91
N ALA A 518 -23.58 6.73 -88.61
CA ALA A 518 -22.58 7.77 -88.80
C ALA A 518 -23.18 9.04 -89.46
N GLU A 519 -24.16 8.90 -90.35
CA GLU A 519 -24.82 10.03 -91.03
C GLU A 519 -25.89 10.71 -90.16
N SER A 520 -26.54 9.95 -89.28
CA SER A 520 -27.61 10.42 -88.39
C SER A 520 -27.41 9.85 -86.98
N PRO A 521 -26.45 10.40 -86.20
CA PRO A 521 -26.26 10.03 -84.80
C PRO A 521 -27.44 10.54 -83.95
N THR A 522 -27.96 9.70 -83.07
CA THR A 522 -29.14 10.00 -82.23
C THR A 522 -28.81 10.19 -80.75
N CYS A 523 -27.70 9.63 -80.27
CA CYS A 523 -27.18 9.78 -78.90
C CYS A 523 -28.27 9.78 -77.78
N PRO A 524 -29.17 8.77 -77.77
CA PRO A 524 -30.43 8.86 -77.02
C PRO A 524 -30.20 8.89 -75.50
N ALA A 525 -31.06 9.62 -74.80
CA ALA A 525 -31.13 9.58 -73.34
C ALA A 525 -31.59 8.19 -72.84
N LEU A 526 -31.32 7.93 -71.56
CA LEU A 526 -31.90 6.83 -70.82
C LEU A 526 -33.20 7.29 -70.13
N THR A 527 -34.25 6.47 -70.23
CA THR A 527 -35.42 6.67 -69.37
C THR A 527 -35.14 6.15 -67.95
N PRO A 528 -35.89 6.58 -66.93
CA PRO A 528 -35.78 6.00 -65.58
C PRO A 528 -35.98 4.47 -65.56
N GLU A 529 -36.86 3.95 -66.42
CA GLU A 529 -37.10 2.51 -66.56
C GLU A 529 -35.90 1.79 -67.15
N GLU A 530 -35.28 2.34 -68.19
CA GLU A 530 -34.07 1.78 -68.81
C GLU A 530 -32.88 1.84 -67.84
N LEU A 531 -32.71 2.96 -67.12
CA LEU A 531 -31.66 3.09 -66.11
C LEU A 531 -31.81 2.03 -65.01
N GLY A 532 -33.04 1.75 -64.56
CA GLY A 532 -33.32 0.72 -63.57
C GLY A 532 -33.06 -0.71 -64.05
N GLN A 533 -32.94 -0.94 -65.36
CA GLN A 533 -32.59 -2.26 -65.93
C GLN A 533 -31.08 -2.49 -66.02
N ILE A 534 -30.27 -1.44 -65.88
CA ILE A 534 -28.81 -1.53 -65.94
C ILE A 534 -28.28 -2.13 -64.63
N ASN A 535 -27.45 -3.16 -64.75
CA ASN A 535 -26.72 -3.73 -63.64
C ASN A 535 -25.40 -2.98 -63.41
N PHE A 536 -25.39 -2.10 -62.42
CA PHE A 536 -24.24 -1.27 -62.03
C PHE A 536 -23.07 -2.09 -61.47
N ASP A 537 -23.30 -3.30 -60.94
CA ASP A 537 -22.21 -4.18 -60.46
C ASP A 537 -21.34 -4.70 -61.60
N ARG A 538 -21.85 -4.65 -62.84
CA ARG A 538 -21.13 -5.06 -64.06
C ARG A 538 -20.54 -3.89 -64.84
N ILE A 539 -20.62 -2.67 -64.31
CA ILE A 539 -20.01 -1.50 -64.90
C ILE A 539 -18.64 -1.27 -64.25
N ASP A 540 -17.61 -1.17 -65.09
CA ASP A 540 -16.28 -0.78 -64.66
C ASP A 540 -16.16 0.75 -64.61
N PHE A 541 -16.09 1.29 -63.40
CA PHE A 541 -15.90 2.71 -63.12
C PHE A 541 -14.44 3.11 -62.96
N SER A 542 -13.47 2.24 -63.26
CA SER A 542 -12.04 2.53 -63.12
C SER A 542 -11.60 3.81 -63.83
N GLU A 543 -12.23 4.13 -64.98
CA GLU A 543 -12.00 5.36 -65.74
C GLU A 543 -12.35 6.63 -64.93
N PHE A 544 -13.26 6.55 -63.94
CA PHE A 544 -13.70 7.65 -63.08
C PHE A 544 -12.94 7.74 -61.75
N TYR A 545 -12.29 6.67 -61.27
CA TYR A 545 -11.64 6.68 -59.94
C TYR A 545 -10.61 7.80 -59.71
N PRO A 546 -9.74 8.18 -60.68
CA PRO A 546 -8.83 9.30 -60.49
C PRO A 546 -9.54 10.62 -60.20
N GLU A 547 -10.69 10.85 -60.86
CA GLU A 547 -11.51 12.03 -60.64
C GLU A 547 -12.20 11.96 -59.27
N LEU A 548 -12.73 10.80 -58.90
CA LEU A 548 -13.31 10.55 -57.58
C LEU A 548 -12.29 10.84 -56.46
N HIS A 549 -11.08 10.28 -56.53
CA HIS A 549 -10.04 10.48 -55.53
C HIS A 549 -9.60 11.94 -55.42
N SER A 550 -9.53 12.67 -56.54
CA SER A 550 -9.17 14.10 -56.51
C SER A 550 -10.18 14.98 -55.75
N ARG A 551 -11.43 14.52 -55.62
CA ARG A 551 -12.54 15.26 -54.98
C ARG A 551 -12.82 14.77 -53.54
N ILE A 552 -12.24 13.64 -53.13
CA ILE A 552 -12.38 13.11 -51.77
C ILE A 552 -11.30 13.74 -50.89
N HIS A 553 -11.73 14.64 -49.99
CA HIS A 553 -10.90 15.17 -48.93
C HIS A 553 -11.09 14.32 -47.66
N LEU A 554 -10.21 13.35 -47.44
CA LEU A 554 -10.18 12.63 -46.17
C LEU A 554 -9.59 13.54 -45.08
N PRO A 555 -10.21 13.66 -43.89
CA PRO A 555 -9.64 14.40 -42.79
C PRO A 555 -8.30 13.78 -42.34
N ASP A 556 -7.33 14.64 -42.02
CA ASP A 556 -6.00 14.22 -41.56
C ASP A 556 -6.12 13.30 -40.33
N PRO A 557 -5.57 12.06 -40.38
CA PRO A 557 -5.58 11.14 -39.24
C PRO A 557 -5.00 11.74 -37.94
N ASN A 558 -4.07 12.70 -38.06
CA ASN A 558 -3.52 13.40 -36.90
C ASN A 558 -4.55 14.31 -36.22
N VAL A 559 -5.50 14.87 -36.97
CA VAL A 559 -6.59 15.68 -36.41
C VAL A 559 -7.56 14.80 -35.64
N ILE A 560 -7.84 13.59 -36.12
CA ILE A 560 -8.66 12.60 -35.41
C ILE A 560 -7.97 12.17 -34.12
N LYS A 561 -6.67 11.87 -34.19
CA LYS A 561 -5.84 11.51 -33.03
C LYS A 561 -5.79 12.62 -31.98
N GLN A 562 -5.58 13.87 -32.39
CA GLN A 562 -5.58 15.02 -31.48
C GLN A 562 -6.95 15.25 -30.85
N ARG A 563 -8.04 15.05 -31.58
CA ARG A 563 -9.40 15.16 -31.00
C ARG A 563 -9.62 14.16 -29.87
N ILE A 564 -9.21 12.91 -30.09
CA ILE A 564 -9.32 11.83 -29.10
C ILE A 564 -8.43 12.13 -27.88
N GLN A 565 -7.20 12.58 -28.11
CA GLN A 565 -6.28 12.97 -27.04
C GLN A 565 -6.83 14.14 -26.21
N ASN A 566 -7.39 15.17 -26.86
CA ASN A 566 -7.95 16.32 -26.17
C ASN A 566 -9.23 15.98 -25.39
N SER A 567 -10.06 15.05 -25.87
CA SER A 567 -11.24 14.59 -25.11
C SER A 567 -10.87 13.75 -23.88
N LEU A 568 -9.75 13.02 -23.90
CA LEU A 568 -9.26 12.25 -22.75
C LEU A 568 -8.51 13.12 -21.72
N SER A 569 -8.03 14.30 -22.13
CA SER A 569 -7.30 15.24 -21.26
C SER A 569 -8.21 16.19 -20.48
N GLY A 570 -9.53 16.11 -20.67
CA GLY A 570 -10.51 17.06 -20.15
C GLY A 570 -11.03 16.79 -18.73
N GLU A 571 -10.65 15.70 -18.06
CA GLU A 571 -11.12 15.34 -16.71
C GLU A 571 -10.05 15.47 -15.61
N ALA A 572 -9.05 16.32 -15.82
CA ALA A 572 -8.11 16.70 -14.76
C ALA A 572 -7.95 18.22 -14.70
N ASN A 573 -8.95 18.91 -14.16
CA ASN A 573 -8.82 20.21 -13.48
C ASN A 573 -9.94 20.39 -12.46
#